data_AF-A0A842HJ82-F1
#
_entry.id   AF-A0A842HJ82-F1
#
_cell.length_a   1.000
_cell.length_b   1.000
_cell.length_c   1.000
_cell.angle_alpha   90.00
_cell.angle_beta   90.00
_cell.angle_gamma   90.00
#
_symmetry.space_group_name_H-M   'P 1'
#
loop_
_entity.id
_entity.type
_entity.pdbx_description
1 polymer ?
#
loop_
_entity_poly.entity_id
_entity_poly.type
_entity_poly.pdbx_seq_one_letter_code
_entity_poly.pdbx_strand_id
1 'polypeptide(L)'
;MKPINPLRKTFFHASALSLLMPVSALAISTTVWDGSDGNWGQEAQWSDGIPSAAKNVNIPAGKVQLNTYATARLFLIGCEAGKSASLVVEEGSTLQVGSAGASRLGAADGSTGVVTQNGGSVVIGNTFYVGGFQASGSSKATYTLKDGSLKVYRGDLVLGGNRTGSSESLFEQRGGEAELGGLSIGGERYLGMKESPVNQAEYAIYGGKLQVNGALSLGTEGTNGSGEASPVLSVHSGAVDVFVRGSLNFYDHKKSHPTLRYVLTDSKPGLIRVATKGDVSLGGALEINLPGGVAVLSSSELGLLQAGTGKLGGSFTTLPSAELWSLSTPTVGRDRSELRLSLAEKARVAEVTSSQPATFAPSKSGYAVLGNLTAGAAYEVTLTVAADGSANAADWAKSITRPGITAEAGAGGTVVIRGTADGETLYLVWDVSDIGISVVGVSL
;
A
#
# COMPACT_ATOMS: atom_id res chain seq x y z
N MET A 1 89.35 38.68 -0.19
CA MET A 1 87.94 38.45 0.19
C MET A 1 87.77 36.97 0.48
N LYS A 2 87.48 36.62 1.74
CA LYS A 2 87.20 35.24 2.22
C LYS A 2 85.71 35.13 2.50
N PRO A 3 84.99 34.08 2.05
CA PRO A 3 83.60 33.89 2.45
C PRO A 3 83.50 33.21 3.81
N ILE A 4 82.50 33.67 4.56
CA ILE A 4 82.14 33.34 5.95
C ILE A 4 81.29 32.05 5.97
N ASN A 5 81.55 31.17 6.94
CA ASN A 5 80.78 29.96 7.25
C ASN A 5 79.31 30.27 7.59
N PRO A 6 78.33 29.46 7.14
CA PRO A 6 77.00 29.46 7.73
C PRO A 6 76.90 28.49 8.93
N LEU A 7 76.28 29.00 9.99
CA LEU A 7 75.93 28.34 11.24
C LEU A 7 75.04 27.09 11.02
N ARG A 8 75.47 25.94 11.56
CA ARG A 8 74.62 24.75 11.77
C ARG A 8 73.60 25.04 12.87
N LYS A 9 72.31 25.08 12.53
CA LYS A 9 71.20 25.00 13.50
C LYS A 9 70.87 23.53 13.75
N THR A 10 71.09 23.08 14.98
CA THR A 10 70.62 21.80 15.53
C THR A 10 69.10 21.87 15.76
N PHE A 11 68.33 21.05 15.05
CA PHE A 11 66.92 20.83 15.34
C PHE A 11 66.81 19.74 16.42
N PHE A 12 66.32 20.13 17.61
CA PHE A 12 65.82 19.18 18.61
C PHE A 12 64.47 18.62 18.11
N HIS A 13 64.44 17.33 17.78
CA HIS A 13 63.20 16.58 17.60
C HIS A 13 62.59 16.30 18.97
N ALA A 14 61.58 17.07 19.35
CA ALA A 14 60.70 16.72 20.46
C ALA A 14 59.74 15.62 19.96
N SER A 15 60.02 14.36 20.33
CA SER A 15 59.07 13.26 20.15
C SER A 15 57.85 13.51 21.03
N ALA A 16 56.78 14.03 20.43
CA ALA A 16 55.46 14.06 21.05
C ALA A 16 54.95 12.62 21.15
N LEU A 17 55.12 12.02 22.32
CA LEU A 17 54.51 10.75 22.72
C LEU A 17 52.99 10.94 22.71
N SER A 18 52.38 10.66 21.56
CA SER A 18 50.94 10.69 21.39
C SER A 18 50.35 9.53 22.19
N LEU A 19 49.79 9.83 23.36
CA LEU A 19 48.92 8.91 24.09
C LEU A 19 47.71 8.57 23.18
N LEU A 20 47.83 7.46 22.46
CA LEU A 20 46.71 6.74 21.86
C LEU A 20 45.80 6.29 23.00
N MET A 21 44.86 7.14 23.41
CA MET A 21 43.70 6.64 24.13
C MET A 21 42.94 5.71 23.17
N PRO A 22 42.72 4.44 23.52
CA PRO A 22 41.78 3.63 22.75
C PRO A 22 40.44 4.35 22.84
N VAL A 23 39.96 4.85 21.70
CA VAL A 23 38.55 5.21 21.57
C VAL A 23 37.81 3.89 21.78
N SER A 24 37.34 3.64 23.00
CA SER A 24 36.44 2.54 23.27
C SER A 24 35.25 2.77 22.35
N ALA A 25 35.18 1.99 21.27
CA ALA A 25 33.99 1.93 20.45
C ALA A 25 32.86 1.57 21.42
N LEU A 26 31.97 2.53 21.69
CA LEU A 26 30.78 2.32 22.49
C LEU A 26 30.09 1.09 21.91
N ALA A 27 30.14 -0.02 22.66
CA ALA A 27 29.53 -1.26 22.23
C ALA A 27 28.05 -0.97 22.04
N ILE A 28 27.57 -1.23 20.83
CA ILE A 28 26.17 -1.08 20.49
C ILE A 28 25.42 -2.08 21.38
N SER A 29 24.63 -1.59 22.33
CA SER A 29 23.78 -2.46 23.15
C SER A 29 22.45 -2.72 22.43
N THR A 30 21.99 -3.97 22.53
CA THR A 30 20.64 -4.40 22.13
C THR A 30 19.91 -4.80 23.39
N THR A 31 18.74 -4.24 23.62
CA THR A 31 17.82 -4.70 24.67
C THR A 31 16.75 -5.58 24.02
N VAL A 32 16.50 -6.73 24.63
CA VAL A 32 15.62 -7.78 24.10
C VAL A 32 14.40 -7.89 24.99
N TRP A 33 13.22 -7.93 24.38
CA TRP A 33 11.96 -8.20 25.06
C TRP A 33 11.91 -9.67 25.50
N ASP A 34 11.44 -9.93 26.72
CA ASP A 34 11.46 -11.27 27.33
C ASP A 34 10.55 -12.31 26.62
N GLY A 35 9.68 -11.84 25.72
CA GLY A 35 8.79 -12.68 24.91
C GLY A 35 7.37 -12.82 25.47
N SER A 36 7.06 -12.19 26.61
CA SER A 36 5.72 -12.21 27.20
C SER A 36 4.85 -11.03 26.74
N ASP A 37 3.61 -10.94 27.19
CA ASP A 37 2.72 -9.83 26.84
C ASP A 37 2.85 -8.72 27.89
N GLY A 38 3.08 -7.47 27.46
CA GLY A 38 3.33 -6.40 28.41
C GLY A 38 3.44 -5.01 27.83
N ASN A 39 3.74 -4.05 28.70
CA ASN A 39 3.89 -2.64 28.33
C ASN A 39 5.35 -2.29 28.10
N TRP A 40 5.63 -1.47 27.08
CA TRP A 40 6.97 -1.02 26.72
C TRP A 40 7.73 -0.39 27.90
N GLY A 41 7.04 0.35 28.77
CA GLY A 41 7.64 1.02 29.93
C GLY A 41 8.00 0.09 31.10
N GLN A 42 7.75 -1.22 31.01
CA GLN A 42 8.07 -2.16 32.10
C GLN A 42 9.53 -2.62 31.98
N GLU A 43 10.42 -2.00 32.75
CA GLU A 43 11.86 -2.29 32.71
C GLU A 43 12.20 -3.78 32.87
N ALA A 44 11.49 -4.49 33.74
CA ALA A 44 11.71 -5.91 34.02
C ALA A 44 11.47 -6.84 32.81
N GLN A 45 10.79 -6.35 31.77
CA GLN A 45 10.50 -7.08 30.53
C GLN A 45 11.62 -6.95 29.49
N TRP A 46 12.62 -6.12 29.77
CA TRP A 46 13.74 -5.84 28.89
C TRP A 46 15.05 -6.35 29.48
N SER A 47 15.82 -7.09 28.69
CA SER A 47 17.07 -7.72 29.11
C SER A 47 18.15 -6.73 29.58
N ASP A 48 18.11 -5.51 29.07
CA ASP A 48 19.02 -4.41 29.43
C ASP A 48 18.19 -3.14 29.62
N GLY A 49 17.11 -3.23 30.41
CA GLY A 49 16.23 -2.12 30.75
C GLY A 49 15.51 -1.47 29.56
N ILE A 50 14.73 -0.43 29.84
CA ILE A 50 13.85 0.22 28.86
C ILE A 50 14.69 0.73 27.67
N PRO A 51 14.26 0.49 26.41
CA PRO A 51 14.88 1.03 25.22
C PRO A 51 15.13 2.54 25.27
N SER A 52 16.25 2.95 24.67
CA SER A 52 16.60 4.36 24.47
C SER A 52 17.21 4.57 23.08
N ALA A 53 17.41 5.83 22.68
CA ALA A 53 18.06 6.19 21.42
C ALA A 53 19.48 5.59 21.22
N ALA A 54 20.13 5.11 22.29
CA ALA A 54 21.42 4.42 22.23
C ALA A 54 21.32 2.90 22.02
N LYS A 55 20.14 2.31 22.27
CA LYS A 55 19.93 0.85 22.28
C LYS A 55 19.13 0.40 21.06
N ASN A 56 19.56 -0.70 20.43
CA ASN A 56 18.69 -1.40 19.49
C ASN A 56 17.58 -2.11 20.28
N VAL A 57 16.39 -2.20 19.70
CA VAL A 57 15.26 -2.95 20.26
C VAL A 57 15.09 -4.24 19.49
N ASN A 58 15.02 -5.37 20.20
CA ASN A 58 14.62 -6.65 19.63
C ASN A 58 13.39 -7.16 20.37
N ILE A 59 12.27 -7.33 19.66
CA ILE A 59 11.06 -8.00 20.14
C ILE A 59 10.97 -9.31 19.36
N PRO A 60 11.56 -10.40 19.87
CA PRO A 60 11.62 -11.65 19.12
C PRO A 60 10.28 -12.37 19.10
N ALA A 61 9.54 -12.34 20.22
CA ALA A 61 8.22 -12.93 20.37
C ALA A 61 7.34 -12.10 21.32
N GLY A 62 6.05 -12.45 21.41
CA GLY A 62 5.09 -11.85 22.34
C GLY A 62 4.43 -10.58 21.80
N LYS A 63 3.64 -9.92 22.65
CA LYS A 63 2.95 -8.67 22.33
C LYS A 63 3.41 -7.53 23.24
N VAL A 64 3.94 -6.48 22.63
CA VAL A 64 4.33 -5.25 23.33
C VAL A 64 3.31 -4.15 23.07
N GLN A 65 2.82 -3.51 24.12
CA GLN A 65 2.00 -2.30 24.05
C GLN A 65 2.87 -1.08 24.32
N LEU A 66 2.94 -0.15 23.37
CA LEU A 66 3.53 1.16 23.55
C LEU A 66 2.41 2.16 23.85
N ASN A 67 2.36 2.62 25.10
CA ASN A 67 1.38 3.57 25.63
C ASN A 67 2.05 4.86 26.18
N THR A 68 3.26 5.16 25.72
CA THR A 68 4.09 6.26 26.22
C THR A 68 5.02 6.80 25.13
N TYR A 69 5.86 7.77 25.47
CA TYR A 69 7.00 8.18 24.65
C TYR A 69 8.16 7.19 24.79
N ALA A 70 8.66 6.70 23.66
CA ALA A 70 9.77 5.76 23.58
C ALA A 70 10.78 6.20 22.52
N THR A 71 12.05 5.85 22.75
CA THR A 71 13.11 6.02 21.76
C THR A 71 13.86 4.71 21.55
N ALA A 72 14.35 4.50 20.34
CA ALA A 72 15.17 3.36 19.98
C ALA A 72 16.23 3.78 18.96
N ARG A 73 17.35 3.07 18.90
CA ARG A 73 18.35 3.26 17.84
C ARG A 73 17.88 2.70 16.50
N LEU A 74 17.28 1.51 16.54
CA LEU A 74 16.51 0.81 15.51
C LEU A 74 15.61 -0.21 16.23
N PHE A 75 14.57 -0.70 15.57
CA PHE A 75 13.80 -1.85 16.09
C PHE A 75 13.83 -3.05 15.14
N LEU A 76 13.72 -4.22 15.75
CA LEU A 76 13.60 -5.52 15.11
C LEU A 76 12.40 -6.20 15.77
N ILE A 77 11.30 -6.37 15.03
CA ILE A 77 10.07 -6.97 15.56
C ILE A 77 9.80 -8.25 14.79
N GLY A 78 9.75 -9.39 15.50
CA GLY A 78 9.57 -10.71 14.89
C GLY A 78 10.68 -10.99 13.88
N CYS A 79 11.93 -10.72 14.25
CA CYS A 79 13.09 -10.85 13.37
C CYS A 79 14.02 -12.01 13.80
N GLU A 80 13.48 -12.97 14.55
CA GLU A 80 14.14 -14.22 14.90
C GLU A 80 13.45 -15.40 14.22
N ALA A 81 14.22 -16.40 13.82
CA ALA A 81 13.73 -17.49 13.01
C ALA A 81 12.60 -18.27 13.70
N GLY A 82 11.49 -18.48 13.00
CA GLY A 82 10.31 -19.19 13.48
C GLY A 82 9.55 -18.49 14.63
N LYS A 83 9.86 -17.21 14.91
CA LYS A 83 9.21 -16.46 15.99
C LYS A 83 8.17 -15.46 15.45
N SER A 84 7.18 -15.18 16.29
CA SER A 84 6.11 -14.23 16.00
C SER A 84 6.02 -13.18 17.09
N ALA A 85 6.09 -11.91 16.70
CA ALA A 85 5.98 -10.79 17.63
C ALA A 85 5.01 -9.73 17.12
N SER A 86 4.44 -8.98 18.06
CA SER A 86 3.58 -7.83 17.74
C SER A 86 3.89 -6.61 18.58
N LEU A 87 3.75 -5.43 17.97
CA LEU A 87 3.79 -4.13 18.64
C LEU A 87 2.47 -3.40 18.40
N VAL A 88 1.81 -2.98 19.47
CA VAL A 88 0.65 -2.09 19.40
C VAL A 88 1.10 -0.71 19.85
N VAL A 89 0.99 0.28 18.97
CA VAL A 89 1.21 1.70 19.30
C VAL A 89 -0.14 2.30 19.62
N GLU A 90 -0.37 2.57 20.91
CA GLU A 90 -1.63 3.11 21.41
C GLU A 90 -1.77 4.60 21.07
N GLU A 91 -2.99 5.10 21.08
CA GLU A 91 -3.29 6.51 20.87
C GLU A 91 -2.49 7.41 21.82
N GLY A 92 -2.04 8.57 21.32
CA GLY A 92 -1.22 9.52 22.08
C GLY A 92 0.25 9.10 22.30
N SER A 93 0.62 7.87 21.96
CA SER A 93 2.00 7.37 22.13
C SER A 93 2.96 7.92 21.07
N THR A 94 4.25 7.85 21.34
CA THR A 94 5.28 8.27 20.38
C THR A 94 6.45 7.30 20.38
N LEU A 95 6.86 6.82 19.21
CA LEU A 95 8.08 6.03 19.02
C LEU A 95 9.03 6.78 18.08
N GLN A 96 10.18 7.21 18.61
CA GLN A 96 11.25 7.80 17.78
C GLN A 96 12.40 6.83 17.62
N VAL A 97 12.66 6.47 16.37
CA VAL A 97 13.69 5.50 15.99
C VAL A 97 14.79 6.23 15.24
N GLY A 98 16.03 6.04 15.70
CA GLY A 98 17.22 6.67 15.14
C GLY A 98 17.52 6.26 13.70
N SER A 99 18.63 6.78 13.18
CA SER A 99 19.05 6.55 11.79
C SER A 99 20.21 5.55 11.66
N ALA A 100 20.56 4.83 12.72
CA ALA A 100 21.82 4.07 12.77
C ALA A 100 21.83 2.82 11.88
N GLY A 101 20.66 2.33 11.49
CA GLY A 101 20.48 1.19 10.61
C GLY A 101 19.00 1.02 10.24
N ALA A 102 18.73 0.08 9.34
CA ALA A 102 17.36 -0.20 8.93
C ALA A 102 16.56 -0.87 10.06
N SER A 103 15.35 -0.38 10.29
CA SER A 103 14.38 -1.06 11.17
C SER A 103 13.68 -2.16 10.39
N ARG A 104 13.24 -3.21 11.07
CA ARG A 104 12.74 -4.43 10.43
C ARG A 104 11.53 -4.99 11.16
N LEU A 105 10.58 -5.47 10.37
CA LEU A 105 9.38 -6.16 10.82
C LEU A 105 9.26 -7.47 10.06
N GLY A 106 9.21 -8.61 10.77
CA GLY A 106 8.98 -9.93 10.16
C GLY A 106 10.02 -10.29 9.11
N ALA A 107 11.31 -10.17 9.44
CA ALA A 107 12.39 -10.19 8.46
C ALA A 107 13.29 -11.43 8.48
N ALA A 108 13.04 -12.42 9.35
CA ALA A 108 13.80 -13.67 9.44
C ALA A 108 13.01 -14.88 8.91
N ASP A 109 13.71 -15.99 8.69
CA ASP A 109 13.15 -17.25 8.19
C ASP A 109 12.03 -17.80 9.10
N GLY A 110 10.84 -18.00 8.54
CA GLY A 110 9.64 -18.45 9.27
C GLY A 110 9.07 -17.43 10.26
N SER A 111 9.58 -16.20 10.28
CA SER A 111 9.16 -15.19 11.25
C SER A 111 7.89 -14.45 10.84
N THR A 112 7.12 -13.99 11.83
CA THR A 112 5.96 -13.12 11.64
C THR A 112 6.09 -11.85 12.48
N GLY A 113 6.01 -10.69 11.84
CA GLY A 113 5.99 -9.40 12.53
C GLY A 113 4.68 -8.67 12.32
N VAL A 114 4.03 -8.21 13.40
CA VAL A 114 2.80 -7.41 13.29
C VAL A 114 2.97 -6.08 14.01
N VAL A 115 2.62 -4.98 13.36
CA VAL A 115 2.47 -3.68 14.01
C VAL A 115 1.05 -3.19 13.81
N THR A 116 0.41 -2.76 14.89
CA THR A 116 -0.86 -2.03 14.84
C THR A 116 -0.67 -0.68 15.48
N GLN A 117 -0.70 0.38 14.68
CA GLN A 117 -0.71 1.75 15.16
C GLN A 117 -2.17 2.21 15.26
N ASN A 118 -2.71 2.21 16.47
CA ASN A 118 -4.07 2.69 16.76
C ASN A 118 -4.15 4.22 16.68
N GLY A 119 -3.03 4.92 16.91
CA GLY A 119 -2.88 6.37 16.86
C GLY A 119 -1.43 6.79 17.13
N GLY A 120 -1.20 8.03 17.58
CA GLY A 120 0.12 8.48 18.00
C GLY A 120 1.10 8.80 16.86
N SER A 121 2.40 8.80 17.14
CA SER A 121 3.44 9.13 16.14
C SER A 121 4.60 8.13 16.15
N VAL A 122 4.88 7.52 15.00
CA VAL A 122 6.05 6.67 14.78
C VAL A 122 6.97 7.35 13.78
N VAL A 123 8.21 7.62 14.20
CA VAL A 123 9.22 8.28 13.37
C VAL A 123 10.42 7.34 13.22
N ILE A 124 10.75 6.98 11.99
CA ILE A 124 11.88 6.12 11.64
C ILE A 124 12.90 6.92 10.84
N GLY A 125 14.09 7.06 11.42
CA GLY A 125 15.18 7.86 10.86
C GLY A 125 15.98 7.20 9.74
N ASN A 126 15.62 6.00 9.27
CA ASN A 126 16.29 5.25 8.20
C ASN A 126 15.28 4.36 7.46
N THR A 127 15.73 3.54 6.52
CA THR A 127 14.91 2.54 5.82
C THR A 127 14.17 1.64 6.79
N PHE A 128 12.92 1.37 6.48
CA PHE A 128 12.07 0.46 7.22
C PHE A 128 11.64 -0.70 6.31
N TYR A 129 12.05 -1.92 6.66
CA TYR A 129 11.64 -3.12 5.95
C TYR A 129 10.44 -3.75 6.65
N VAL A 130 9.35 -3.93 5.90
CA VAL A 130 8.17 -4.68 6.30
C VAL A 130 8.11 -5.92 5.43
N GLY A 131 8.41 -7.06 6.06
CA GLY A 131 8.45 -8.36 5.38
C GLY A 131 9.70 -8.49 4.55
N GLY A 132 10.58 -9.39 4.99
CA GLY A 132 11.81 -9.73 4.31
C GLY A 132 12.96 -8.72 4.44
N PHE A 133 14.13 -9.24 4.81
CA PHE A 133 15.43 -8.57 4.70
C PHE A 133 16.51 -9.65 4.59
N GLN A 134 16.90 -9.99 3.35
CA GLN A 134 17.95 -10.99 3.10
C GLN A 134 17.68 -12.39 3.72
N ALA A 135 16.44 -12.71 4.09
CA ALA A 135 16.09 -14.00 4.66
C ALA A 135 16.14 -15.09 3.57
N SER A 136 16.60 -16.30 3.91
CA SER A 136 16.63 -17.45 2.99
C SER A 136 15.31 -18.21 2.92
N GLY A 137 14.50 -18.13 3.97
CA GLY A 137 13.19 -18.74 4.09
C GLY A 137 12.05 -17.76 3.87
N SER A 138 10.81 -18.24 4.04
CA SER A 138 9.63 -17.39 3.98
C SER A 138 9.54 -16.46 5.19
N SER A 139 9.08 -15.23 5.00
CA SER A 139 8.84 -14.30 6.11
C SER A 139 7.52 -13.55 5.92
N LYS A 140 6.86 -13.16 7.01
CA LYS A 140 5.56 -12.49 6.97
C LYS A 140 5.57 -11.21 7.80
N ALA A 141 4.99 -10.15 7.28
CA ALA A 141 4.82 -8.93 8.04
C ALA A 141 3.53 -8.18 7.70
N THR A 142 2.91 -7.61 8.73
CA THR A 142 1.76 -6.72 8.58
C THR A 142 1.96 -5.46 9.40
N TYR A 143 1.80 -4.31 8.77
CA TYR A 143 1.74 -3.02 9.44
C TYR A 143 0.38 -2.38 9.17
N THR A 144 -0.37 -2.06 10.22
CA THR A 144 -1.66 -1.35 10.11
C THR A 144 -1.56 0.03 10.76
N LEU A 145 -1.70 1.09 9.96
CA LEU A 145 -1.87 2.47 10.41
C LEU A 145 -3.37 2.79 10.46
N LYS A 146 -3.97 2.76 11.64
CA LYS A 146 -5.39 3.14 11.82
C LYS A 146 -5.58 4.65 11.90
N ASP A 147 -4.71 5.32 12.66
CA ASP A 147 -4.69 6.78 12.81
C ASP A 147 -3.29 7.25 13.27
N GLY A 148 -3.10 8.56 13.40
CA GLY A 148 -1.85 9.18 13.82
C GLY A 148 -0.89 9.46 12.66
N SER A 149 0.41 9.45 12.93
CA SER A 149 1.44 9.68 11.91
C SER A 149 2.50 8.58 11.89
N LEU A 150 2.86 8.13 10.68
CA LEU A 150 4.08 7.37 10.41
C LEU A 150 5.00 8.24 9.54
N LYS A 151 6.25 8.41 9.96
CA LYS A 151 7.27 9.12 9.18
C LYS A 151 8.51 8.27 8.98
N VAL A 152 8.93 8.08 7.72
CA VAL A 152 10.20 7.44 7.36
C VAL A 152 10.95 8.43 6.48
N TYR A 153 12.01 9.11 6.94
CA TYR A 153 12.44 10.37 6.27
C TYR A 153 13.89 10.45 5.77
N ARG A 154 14.75 9.45 6.06
CA ARG A 154 16.10 9.38 5.44
C ARG A 154 16.29 8.19 4.50
N GLY A 155 15.36 7.25 4.51
CA GLY A 155 15.35 6.09 3.63
C GLY A 155 13.93 5.76 3.20
N ASP A 156 13.76 4.55 2.70
CA ASP A 156 12.50 4.11 2.09
C ASP A 156 11.70 3.24 3.06
N LEU A 157 10.38 3.22 2.88
CA LEU A 157 9.58 2.08 3.30
C LEU A 157 9.70 1.02 2.20
N VAL A 158 10.17 -0.18 2.58
CA VAL A 158 10.34 -1.30 1.66
C VAL A 158 9.43 -2.45 2.09
N LEU A 159 8.54 -2.85 1.19
CA LEU A 159 7.68 -4.02 1.35
C LEU A 159 8.26 -5.18 0.53
N GLY A 160 8.44 -6.35 1.13
CA GLY A 160 8.95 -7.54 0.45
C GLY A 160 10.44 -7.44 0.08
N GLY A 161 11.30 -7.33 1.08
CA GLY A 161 12.74 -7.10 0.93
C GLY A 161 13.62 -8.37 0.88
N ASN A 162 13.05 -9.55 0.63
CA ASN A 162 13.86 -10.77 0.55
C ASN A 162 14.58 -10.89 -0.80
N ARG A 163 15.86 -11.25 -0.74
CA ARG A 163 16.74 -11.45 -1.91
C ARG A 163 16.91 -12.92 -2.29
N THR A 164 16.62 -13.81 -1.35
CA THR A 164 16.80 -15.25 -1.48
C THR A 164 15.48 -15.94 -1.15
N GLY A 165 14.88 -15.73 0.01
CA GLY A 165 13.59 -16.31 0.37
C GLY A 165 12.37 -15.62 -0.22
N SER A 166 11.20 -16.19 0.05
CA SER A 166 9.89 -15.58 -0.23
C SER A 166 9.48 -14.63 0.88
N SER A 167 8.58 -13.68 0.60
CA SER A 167 7.98 -12.84 1.64
C SER A 167 6.52 -12.53 1.35
N GLU A 168 5.74 -12.36 2.41
CA GLU A 168 4.36 -11.85 2.37
C GLU A 168 4.32 -10.58 3.22
N SER A 169 4.09 -9.44 2.58
CA SER A 169 4.23 -8.13 3.20
C SER A 169 2.98 -7.31 2.96
N LEU A 170 2.34 -6.85 4.03
CA LEU A 170 1.13 -6.03 3.95
C LEU A 170 1.32 -4.74 4.75
N PHE A 171 1.07 -3.61 4.11
CA PHE A 171 0.90 -2.32 4.77
C PHE A 171 -0.53 -1.85 4.54
N GLU A 172 -1.31 -1.71 5.62
CA GLU A 172 -2.67 -1.18 5.57
C GLU A 172 -2.72 0.22 6.19
N GLN A 173 -3.06 1.23 5.39
CA GLN A 173 -3.39 2.56 5.88
C GLN A 173 -4.90 2.74 5.92
N ARG A 174 -5.48 2.69 7.11
CA ARG A 174 -6.93 2.88 7.33
C ARG A 174 -7.29 4.33 7.68
N GLY A 175 -6.30 5.13 8.08
CA GLY A 175 -6.42 6.55 8.40
C GLY A 175 -5.05 7.20 8.64
N GLY A 176 -5.02 8.33 9.32
CA GLY A 176 -3.79 9.04 9.67
C GLY A 176 -2.97 9.57 8.47
N GLU A 177 -1.71 9.90 8.73
CA GLU A 177 -0.75 10.40 7.73
C GLU A 177 0.52 9.52 7.68
N ALA A 178 0.88 9.06 6.48
CA ALA A 178 2.15 8.42 6.21
C ALA A 178 3.05 9.36 5.38
N GLU A 179 4.18 9.80 5.93
CA GLU A 179 5.18 10.62 5.22
C GLU A 179 6.47 9.82 5.01
N LEU A 180 6.77 9.47 3.76
CA LEU A 180 7.83 8.55 3.38
C LEU A 180 8.91 9.24 2.55
N GLY A 181 10.18 8.87 2.77
CA GLY A 181 11.34 9.33 1.99
C GLY A 181 11.33 8.71 0.60
N GLY A 182 10.91 7.45 0.51
CA GLY A 182 10.57 6.71 -0.70
C GLY A 182 9.69 5.52 -0.32
N LEU A 183 9.05 4.90 -1.30
CA LEU A 183 8.23 3.70 -1.12
C LEU A 183 8.58 2.69 -2.22
N SER A 184 9.03 1.51 -1.81
CA SER A 184 9.35 0.41 -2.70
C SER A 184 8.52 -0.82 -2.34
N ILE A 185 7.68 -1.28 -3.28
CA ILE A 185 6.80 -2.43 -3.10
C ILE A 185 7.36 -3.56 -3.96
N GLY A 186 7.74 -4.69 -3.34
CA GLY A 186 8.47 -5.79 -3.99
C GLY A 186 9.96 -5.47 -4.19
N GLY A 187 10.54 -4.68 -3.29
CA GLY A 187 11.66 -3.77 -3.56
C GLY A 187 13.09 -4.30 -3.61
N GLU A 188 13.34 -5.60 -3.69
CA GLU A 188 14.71 -6.13 -3.64
C GLU A 188 15.03 -7.08 -4.80
N ARG A 189 16.27 -7.02 -5.29
CA ARG A 189 16.76 -7.87 -6.39
C ARG A 189 17.09 -9.27 -5.89
N TYR A 190 16.51 -10.27 -6.54
CA TYR A 190 16.86 -11.67 -6.27
C TYR A 190 18.31 -11.99 -6.64
N LEU A 191 18.92 -12.86 -5.83
CA LEU A 191 20.29 -13.34 -6.00
C LEU A 191 20.30 -14.77 -6.53
N GLY A 192 20.26 -14.96 -7.85
CA GLY A 192 20.72 -16.16 -8.57
C GLY A 192 20.39 -17.53 -7.96
N MET A 193 19.18 -17.72 -7.44
CA MET A 193 18.81 -18.96 -6.74
C MET A 193 18.31 -20.06 -7.70
N LYS A 194 18.40 -21.31 -7.24
CA LYS A 194 17.81 -22.48 -7.93
C LYS A 194 16.30 -22.56 -7.74
N GLU A 195 15.81 -22.14 -6.59
CA GLU A 195 14.38 -22.08 -6.26
C GLU A 195 13.78 -20.76 -6.76
N SER A 196 12.47 -20.73 -7.02
CA SER A 196 11.74 -19.53 -7.47
C SER A 196 11.07 -18.84 -6.28
N PRO A 197 11.79 -18.01 -5.49
CA PRO A 197 11.17 -17.28 -4.39
C PRO A 197 10.14 -16.28 -4.91
N VAL A 198 9.16 -15.94 -4.08
CA VAL A 198 8.11 -14.98 -4.42
C VAL A 198 7.97 -13.94 -3.33
N ASN A 199 8.10 -12.66 -3.70
CA ASN A 199 7.82 -11.53 -2.82
C ASN A 199 6.42 -11.00 -3.18
N GLN A 200 5.46 -11.33 -2.33
CA GLN A 200 4.11 -10.78 -2.36
C GLN A 200 4.11 -9.56 -1.43
N ALA A 201 3.84 -8.39 -2.00
CA ALA A 201 3.90 -7.13 -1.27
C ALA A 201 2.72 -6.25 -1.64
N GLU A 202 1.98 -5.76 -0.66
CA GLU A 202 0.83 -4.89 -0.87
C GLU A 202 0.87 -3.67 0.05
N TYR A 203 0.70 -2.49 -0.54
CA TYR A 203 0.34 -1.28 0.18
C TYR A 203 -1.13 -0.96 -0.12
N ALA A 204 -2.01 -1.13 0.87
CA ALA A 204 -3.44 -0.87 0.76
C ALA A 204 -3.81 0.40 1.53
N ILE A 205 -4.42 1.37 0.85
CA ILE A 205 -4.98 2.59 1.46
C ILE A 205 -6.49 2.54 1.43
N TYR A 206 -7.08 2.63 2.62
CA TYR A 206 -8.51 2.77 2.85
C TYR A 206 -8.91 4.19 3.29
N GLY A 207 -7.96 5.00 3.78
CA GLY A 207 -8.21 6.36 4.23
C GLY A 207 -6.94 7.10 4.65
N GLY A 208 -7.06 8.41 4.88
CA GLY A 208 -5.96 9.26 5.32
C GLY A 208 -5.12 9.83 4.16
N LYS A 209 -3.89 10.23 4.47
CA LYS A 209 -2.96 10.87 3.54
C LYS A 209 -1.66 10.08 3.42
N LEU A 210 -1.24 9.77 2.20
CA LEU A 210 0.09 9.24 1.90
C LEU A 210 0.89 10.30 1.17
N GLN A 211 2.06 10.66 1.70
CA GLN A 211 3.03 11.54 1.06
C GLN A 211 4.36 10.81 0.86
N VAL A 212 4.73 10.56 -0.39
CA VAL A 212 6.03 10.01 -0.78
C VAL A 212 6.90 11.14 -1.30
N ASN A 213 7.91 11.53 -0.54
CA ASN A 213 8.80 12.65 -0.86
C ASN A 213 9.84 12.31 -1.96
N GLY A 214 10.18 11.04 -2.10
CA GLY A 214 11.07 10.50 -3.13
C GLY A 214 10.32 9.59 -4.11
N ALA A 215 10.98 8.52 -4.56
CA ALA A 215 10.40 7.62 -5.56
C ALA A 215 9.34 6.70 -4.94
N LEU A 216 8.27 6.45 -5.70
CA LEU A 216 7.34 5.34 -5.52
C LEU A 216 7.62 4.30 -6.62
N SER A 217 8.06 3.12 -6.22
CA SER A 217 8.43 2.03 -7.13
C SER A 217 7.65 0.77 -6.83
N LEU A 218 7.04 0.20 -7.86
CA LEU A 218 6.42 -1.13 -7.81
C LEU A 218 7.27 -2.10 -8.63
N GLY A 219 7.79 -3.11 -7.96
CA GLY A 219 8.66 -4.13 -8.53
C GLY A 219 10.13 -3.73 -8.46
N THR A 220 10.94 -4.41 -9.26
CA THR A 220 12.39 -4.25 -9.28
C THR A 220 12.91 -4.17 -10.71
N GLU A 221 13.93 -3.35 -10.95
CA GLU A 221 14.53 -3.14 -12.29
C GLU A 221 15.18 -4.39 -12.89
N GLY A 222 15.39 -5.44 -12.09
CA GLY A 222 15.84 -6.72 -12.64
C GLY A 222 15.92 -7.83 -11.60
N THR A 223 15.48 -9.01 -11.99
CA THR A 223 15.58 -10.25 -11.22
C THR A 223 16.76 -11.06 -11.77
N ASN A 224 17.92 -11.02 -11.10
CA ASN A 224 18.97 -11.97 -11.43
C ASN A 224 18.55 -13.33 -10.86
N GLY A 225 17.91 -14.18 -11.67
CA GLY A 225 17.49 -15.52 -11.25
C GLY A 225 16.00 -15.79 -11.46
N SER A 226 15.49 -16.79 -10.75
CA SER A 226 14.15 -17.37 -10.90
C SER A 226 13.05 -16.67 -10.09
N GLY A 227 13.42 -15.80 -9.14
CA GLY A 227 12.49 -15.17 -8.21
C GLY A 227 11.50 -14.21 -8.88
N GLU A 228 10.33 -14.08 -8.27
CA GLU A 228 9.17 -13.32 -8.76
C GLU A 228 8.71 -12.27 -7.76
N ALA A 229 8.37 -11.07 -8.25
CA ALA A 229 7.74 -10.03 -7.46
C ALA A 229 6.29 -9.82 -7.91
N SER A 230 5.37 -9.79 -6.95
CA SER A 230 3.96 -9.45 -7.17
C SER A 230 3.58 -8.23 -6.30
N PRO A 231 4.03 -7.03 -6.69
CA PRO A 231 3.79 -5.81 -5.93
C PRO A 231 2.44 -5.20 -6.27
N VAL A 232 1.67 -4.84 -5.24
CA VAL A 232 0.34 -4.27 -5.37
C VAL A 232 0.27 -2.94 -4.63
N LEU A 233 -0.20 -1.90 -5.31
CA LEU A 233 -0.68 -0.68 -4.67
C LEU A 233 -2.20 -0.65 -4.80
N SER A 234 -2.89 -0.81 -3.68
CA SER A 234 -4.35 -0.82 -3.61
C SER A 234 -4.87 0.52 -3.08
N VAL A 235 -5.64 1.24 -3.88
CA VAL A 235 -6.33 2.47 -3.50
C VAL A 235 -7.82 2.17 -3.42
N HIS A 236 -8.35 2.14 -2.21
CA HIS A 236 -9.78 1.98 -1.99
C HIS A 236 -10.45 3.36 -2.11
N SER A 237 -11.64 3.39 -2.72
CA SER A 237 -12.41 4.62 -2.93
C SER A 237 -12.73 5.31 -1.60
N GLY A 238 -12.88 6.63 -1.66
CA GLY A 238 -12.91 7.52 -0.51
C GLY A 238 -11.94 8.68 -0.67
N ALA A 239 -11.95 9.64 0.27
CA ALA A 239 -11.02 10.77 0.27
C ALA A 239 -9.59 10.31 0.65
N VAL A 240 -8.95 9.61 -0.26
CA VAL A 240 -7.55 9.18 -0.17
C VAL A 240 -6.70 10.14 -0.98
N ASP A 241 -5.78 10.80 -0.29
CA ASP A 241 -4.81 11.70 -0.89
C ASP A 241 -3.45 11.01 -0.97
N VAL A 242 -3.07 10.53 -2.16
CA VAL A 242 -1.71 10.04 -2.43
C VAL A 242 -0.93 11.12 -3.16
N PHE A 243 0.14 11.61 -2.54
CA PHE A 243 1.04 12.62 -3.08
C PHE A 243 2.44 12.05 -3.29
N VAL A 244 2.86 11.90 -4.55
CA VAL A 244 4.23 11.47 -4.89
C VAL A 244 5.02 12.66 -5.42
N ARG A 245 6.09 13.06 -4.73
CA ARG A 245 6.95 14.19 -5.15
C ARG A 245 8.14 13.76 -6.01
N GLY A 246 8.66 12.54 -5.83
CA GLY A 246 9.66 11.93 -6.72
C GLY A 246 9.01 11.09 -7.81
N SER A 247 9.79 10.28 -8.52
CA SER A 247 9.31 9.47 -9.65
C SER A 247 8.29 8.40 -9.25
N LEU A 248 7.44 8.02 -10.20
CA LEU A 248 6.55 6.88 -10.09
C LEU A 248 6.96 5.84 -11.14
N ASN A 249 7.41 4.65 -10.69
CA ASN A 249 7.97 3.63 -11.57
C ASN A 249 7.27 2.28 -11.37
N PHE A 250 6.89 1.67 -12.48
CA PHE A 250 6.32 0.33 -12.52
C PHE A 250 7.24 -0.56 -13.35
N TYR A 251 7.91 -1.49 -12.69
CA TYR A 251 8.85 -2.39 -13.34
C TYR A 251 8.14 -3.68 -13.75
N ASP A 252 7.52 -3.66 -14.92
CA ASP A 252 6.85 -4.83 -15.49
C ASP A 252 7.78 -5.62 -16.41
N HIS A 253 7.97 -6.89 -16.06
CA HIS A 253 8.71 -7.86 -16.88
C HIS A 253 8.30 -9.28 -16.48
N LYS A 254 8.89 -10.31 -17.11
CA LYS A 254 8.55 -11.73 -16.90
C LYS A 254 8.54 -12.22 -15.43
N LYS A 255 9.11 -11.46 -14.50
CA LYS A 255 9.36 -11.84 -13.12
C LYS A 255 8.97 -10.74 -12.12
N SER A 256 8.30 -9.70 -12.61
CA SER A 256 7.80 -8.60 -11.79
C SER A 256 6.49 -8.16 -12.43
N HIS A 257 5.39 -8.35 -11.71
CA HIS A 257 4.04 -8.13 -12.21
C HIS A 257 3.35 -7.06 -11.36
N PRO A 258 3.72 -5.77 -11.53
CA PRO A 258 3.15 -4.71 -10.72
C PRO A 258 1.67 -4.51 -11.04
N THR A 259 0.88 -4.36 -9.98
CA THR A 259 -0.56 -4.08 -10.07
C THR A 259 -0.89 -2.79 -9.35
N LEU A 260 -1.51 -1.86 -10.09
CA LEU A 260 -2.24 -0.76 -9.51
C LEU A 260 -3.70 -1.18 -9.39
N ARG A 261 -4.21 -1.35 -8.17
CA ARG A 261 -5.58 -1.76 -7.91
C ARG A 261 -6.38 -0.58 -7.39
N TYR A 262 -7.50 -0.25 -8.03
CA TYR A 262 -8.55 0.58 -7.48
C TYR A 262 -9.70 -0.29 -7.03
N VAL A 263 -10.09 -0.14 -5.77
CA VAL A 263 -11.26 -0.83 -5.22
C VAL A 263 -12.38 0.19 -5.12
N LEU A 264 -13.34 0.13 -6.04
CA LEU A 264 -14.43 1.08 -6.15
C LEU A 264 -15.58 0.64 -5.25
N THR A 265 -15.61 1.13 -4.00
CA THR A 265 -16.73 0.91 -3.06
C THR A 265 -17.78 2.03 -3.10
N ASP A 266 -17.42 3.24 -3.50
CA ASP A 266 -18.29 4.44 -3.53
C ASP A 266 -18.12 5.27 -4.84
N SER A 267 -18.80 6.42 -4.89
CA SER A 267 -18.86 7.30 -6.06
C SER A 267 -17.60 8.14 -6.32
N LYS A 268 -16.58 8.09 -5.45
CA LYS A 268 -15.36 8.89 -5.58
C LYS A 268 -14.12 8.00 -5.52
N PRO A 269 -13.52 7.64 -6.66
CA PRO A 269 -12.26 6.94 -6.66
C PRO A 269 -11.22 7.79 -5.93
N GLY A 270 -10.39 7.18 -5.09
CA GLY A 270 -9.22 7.86 -4.56
C GLY A 270 -8.34 8.33 -5.72
N LEU A 271 -7.84 9.57 -5.68
CA LEU A 271 -7.04 10.13 -6.77
C LEU A 271 -5.56 10.13 -6.38
N ILE A 272 -4.72 9.51 -7.20
CA ILE A 272 -3.26 9.59 -7.06
C ILE A 272 -2.74 10.87 -7.72
N ARG A 273 -2.10 11.74 -6.95
CA ARG A 273 -1.49 12.98 -7.43
C ARG A 273 0.03 12.85 -7.44
N VAL A 274 0.61 12.88 -8.63
CA VAL A 274 2.06 12.78 -8.84
C VAL A 274 2.59 14.16 -9.20
N ALA A 275 3.44 14.74 -8.37
CA ALA A 275 4.07 16.04 -8.57
C ALA A 275 5.48 15.91 -9.18
N THR A 276 5.68 14.98 -10.12
CA THR A 276 6.96 14.79 -10.81
C THR A 276 7.21 15.85 -11.86
N LYS A 277 8.50 16.16 -12.07
CA LYS A 277 9.01 16.98 -13.19
C LYS A 277 9.35 16.16 -14.46
N GLY A 278 8.78 14.98 -14.63
CA GLY A 278 9.13 14.07 -15.73
C GLY A 278 8.01 13.08 -16.06
N ASP A 279 8.18 12.41 -17.20
CA ASP A 279 7.23 11.41 -17.71
C ASP A 279 7.04 10.29 -16.68
N VAL A 280 5.79 9.86 -16.54
CA VAL A 280 5.38 8.77 -15.66
C VAL A 280 5.09 7.58 -16.55
N SER A 281 5.92 6.53 -16.43
CA SER A 281 5.75 5.27 -17.14
C SER A 281 5.10 4.25 -16.24
N LEU A 282 3.93 3.79 -16.65
CA LEU A 282 3.13 2.80 -15.94
C LEU A 282 3.18 1.49 -16.74
N GLY A 283 3.45 0.37 -16.07
CA GLY A 283 3.50 -0.98 -16.66
C GLY A 283 2.77 -1.96 -15.75
N GLY A 284 2.40 -3.12 -16.28
CA GLY A 284 1.69 -4.16 -15.54
C GLY A 284 0.16 -4.07 -15.65
N ALA A 285 -0.53 -4.33 -14.53
CA ALA A 285 -1.99 -4.43 -14.50
C ALA A 285 -2.64 -3.22 -13.83
N LEU A 286 -3.76 -2.76 -14.39
CA LEU A 286 -4.71 -1.86 -13.73
C LEU A 286 -5.93 -2.69 -13.36
N GLU A 287 -6.12 -2.94 -12.07
CA GLU A 287 -7.25 -3.73 -11.57
C GLU A 287 -8.31 -2.78 -10.99
N ILE A 288 -9.52 -2.84 -11.52
CA ILE A 288 -10.70 -2.15 -11.03
C ILE A 288 -11.57 -3.20 -10.34
N ASN A 289 -11.38 -3.34 -9.04
CA ASN A 289 -12.17 -4.29 -8.26
C ASN A 289 -13.52 -3.66 -7.88
N LEU A 290 -14.60 -4.37 -8.18
CA LEU A 290 -15.94 -4.08 -7.69
C LEU A 290 -16.26 -5.13 -6.60
N PRO A 291 -16.05 -4.86 -5.29
CA PRO A 291 -16.50 -5.75 -4.21
C PRO A 291 -17.95 -6.22 -4.36
N GLY A 292 -18.17 -7.53 -4.42
CA GLY A 292 -19.50 -8.11 -4.68
C GLY A 292 -19.98 -7.96 -6.13
N GLY A 293 -19.12 -7.56 -7.05
CA GLY A 293 -19.39 -7.45 -8.48
C GLY A 293 -20.27 -6.28 -8.91
N VAL A 294 -20.57 -5.30 -8.04
CA VAL A 294 -21.46 -4.16 -8.36
C VAL A 294 -20.99 -2.88 -7.70
N ALA A 295 -20.98 -1.75 -8.40
CA ALA A 295 -20.80 -0.41 -7.85
C ALA A 295 -21.87 0.57 -8.34
N VAL A 296 -22.15 1.62 -7.54
CA VAL A 296 -22.97 2.76 -7.94
C VAL A 296 -22.08 4.00 -7.94
N LEU A 297 -21.93 4.64 -9.10
CA LEU A 297 -21.05 5.78 -9.31
C LEU A 297 -21.87 7.04 -9.56
N SER A 298 -21.34 8.19 -9.17
CA SER A 298 -21.93 9.51 -9.46
C SER A 298 -21.45 10.11 -10.79
N SER A 299 -20.47 9.45 -11.42
CA SER A 299 -19.89 9.88 -12.69
C SER A 299 -19.53 8.69 -13.54
N SER A 300 -19.65 8.85 -14.86
CA SER A 300 -19.13 7.91 -15.85
C SER A 300 -17.63 8.06 -16.08
N GLU A 301 -16.99 9.10 -15.52
CA GLU A 301 -15.56 9.36 -15.66
C GLU A 301 -14.88 9.41 -14.30
N LEU A 302 -13.81 8.64 -14.17
CA LEU A 302 -13.03 8.45 -12.95
C LEU A 302 -11.59 8.88 -13.21
N GLY A 303 -11.15 9.95 -12.53
CA GLY A 303 -9.74 10.33 -12.48
C GLY A 303 -8.98 9.39 -11.57
N LEU A 304 -8.02 8.64 -12.10
CA LEU A 304 -7.25 7.67 -11.32
C LEU A 304 -5.90 8.27 -10.90
N LEU A 305 -5.18 8.86 -11.85
CA LEU A 305 -3.84 9.38 -11.62
C LEU A 305 -3.64 10.69 -12.36
N GLN A 306 -3.09 11.69 -11.68
CA GLN A 306 -2.73 12.98 -12.27
C GLN A 306 -1.22 13.21 -12.19
N ALA A 307 -0.56 13.41 -13.34
CA ALA A 307 0.80 13.87 -13.42
C ALA A 307 0.84 15.42 -13.46
N GLY A 308 1.61 15.99 -12.53
CA GLY A 308 1.75 17.44 -12.34
C GLY A 308 2.52 18.14 -13.45
N THR A 309 3.47 17.43 -14.08
CA THR A 309 4.06 17.79 -15.38
C THR A 309 4.48 16.52 -16.13
N GLY A 310 4.54 16.55 -17.47
CA GLY A 310 5.00 15.43 -18.29
C GLY A 310 3.86 14.54 -18.81
N LYS A 311 4.21 13.50 -19.57
CA LYS A 311 3.24 12.56 -20.15
C LYS A 311 3.03 11.34 -19.27
N LEU A 312 1.78 10.89 -19.23
CA LEU A 312 1.43 9.55 -18.75
C LEU A 312 1.50 8.59 -19.94
N GLY A 313 2.33 7.55 -19.83
CA GLY A 313 2.46 6.50 -20.83
C GLY A 313 2.48 5.12 -20.18
N GLY A 314 2.12 4.09 -20.94
CA GLY A 314 2.11 2.72 -20.41
C GLY A 314 1.21 1.77 -21.17
N SER A 315 1.36 0.48 -20.87
CA SER A 315 0.42 -0.57 -21.26
C SER A 315 -0.21 -1.16 -20.02
N PHE A 316 -1.54 -1.19 -19.96
CA PHE A 316 -2.30 -1.83 -18.89
C PHE A 316 -3.18 -2.93 -19.45
N THR A 317 -3.26 -4.04 -18.73
CA THR A 317 -4.46 -4.88 -18.79
C THR A 317 -5.43 -4.36 -17.76
N THR A 318 -6.63 -3.95 -18.19
CA THR A 318 -7.73 -3.60 -17.28
C THR A 318 -8.49 -4.86 -16.90
N LEU A 319 -8.63 -5.10 -15.61
CA LEU A 319 -9.52 -6.13 -15.08
C LEU A 319 -10.59 -5.46 -14.23
N PRO A 320 -11.90 -5.71 -14.44
CA PRO A 320 -12.43 -6.59 -15.47
C PRO A 320 -12.32 -6.02 -16.88
N SER A 321 -12.62 -6.89 -17.84
CA SER A 321 -12.52 -6.73 -19.30
C SER A 321 -12.54 -5.27 -19.79
N ALA A 322 -11.66 -4.94 -20.75
CA ALA A 322 -11.68 -3.70 -21.54
C ALA A 322 -13.01 -3.47 -22.30
N GLU A 323 -13.99 -4.36 -22.15
CA GLU A 323 -15.37 -4.18 -22.56
C GLU A 323 -16.13 -3.19 -21.67
N LEU A 324 -15.93 -3.22 -20.36
CA LEU A 324 -16.65 -2.35 -19.43
C LEU A 324 -16.05 -0.94 -19.35
N TRP A 325 -14.74 -0.84 -19.51
CA TRP A 325 -13.99 0.39 -19.27
C TRP A 325 -13.25 0.87 -20.51
N SER A 326 -13.19 2.20 -20.68
CA SER A 326 -12.34 2.88 -21.65
C SER A 326 -11.29 3.69 -20.91
N LEU A 327 -10.01 3.44 -21.20
CA LEU A 327 -8.90 4.15 -20.61
C LEU A 327 -8.46 5.29 -21.54
N SER A 328 -8.19 6.47 -20.98
CA SER A 328 -7.63 7.59 -21.73
C SER A 328 -6.59 8.34 -20.92
N THR A 329 -5.69 9.04 -21.62
CA THR A 329 -4.66 9.89 -21.01
C THR A 329 -4.75 11.35 -21.48
N PRO A 330 -5.89 12.04 -21.25
CA PRO A 330 -6.05 13.42 -21.69
C PRO A 330 -5.01 14.34 -21.05
N THR A 331 -4.64 15.38 -21.80
CA THR A 331 -3.90 16.53 -21.26
C THR A 331 -4.88 17.48 -20.57
N VAL A 332 -4.63 17.80 -19.30
CA VAL A 332 -5.50 18.62 -18.44
C VAL A 332 -4.80 19.95 -18.08
N GLY A 333 -4.96 20.96 -18.93
CA GLY A 333 -4.23 22.24 -18.80
C GLY A 333 -2.98 22.26 -19.69
N ARG A 334 -1.97 23.10 -19.37
CA ARG A 334 -0.80 23.27 -20.26
C ARG A 334 0.14 22.07 -20.27
N ASP A 335 0.44 21.47 -19.11
CA ASP A 335 1.52 20.47 -18.99
C ASP A 335 1.14 19.25 -18.13
N ARG A 336 -0.13 19.07 -17.76
CA ARG A 336 -0.57 17.94 -16.93
C ARG A 336 -1.22 16.87 -17.78
N SER A 337 -0.95 15.60 -17.49
CA SER A 337 -1.70 14.47 -18.02
C SER A 337 -2.47 13.79 -16.90
N GLU A 338 -3.65 13.25 -17.21
CA GLU A 338 -4.46 12.47 -16.27
C GLU A 338 -4.76 11.11 -16.87
N LEU A 339 -4.59 10.04 -16.10
CA LEU A 339 -5.11 8.71 -16.42
C LEU A 339 -6.57 8.69 -16.00
N ARG A 340 -7.47 8.62 -16.98
CA ARG A 340 -8.91 8.54 -16.76
C ARG A 340 -9.46 7.19 -17.18
N LEU A 341 -10.37 6.70 -16.36
CA LEU A 341 -11.18 5.54 -16.63
C LEU A 341 -12.62 6.01 -16.87
N SER A 342 -13.18 5.68 -18.02
CA SER A 342 -14.56 6.01 -18.36
C SER A 342 -15.36 4.73 -18.56
N LEU A 343 -16.65 4.74 -18.22
CA LEU A 343 -17.55 3.67 -18.62
C LEU A 343 -17.61 3.60 -20.15
N ALA A 344 -17.33 2.42 -20.71
CA ALA A 344 -17.29 2.24 -22.16
C ALA A 344 -18.71 2.22 -22.72
N GLU A 345 -19.02 3.07 -23.70
CA GLU A 345 -20.40 3.15 -24.25
C GLU A 345 -20.92 1.81 -24.76
N LYS A 346 -20.04 0.95 -25.29
CA LYS A 346 -20.38 -0.43 -25.72
C LYS A 346 -20.91 -1.33 -24.59
N ALA A 347 -20.63 -1.01 -23.33
CA ALA A 347 -21.11 -1.72 -22.16
C ALA A 347 -22.40 -1.13 -21.57
N ARG A 348 -22.90 -0.03 -22.12
CA ARG A 348 -24.17 0.55 -21.72
C ARG A 348 -25.30 -0.36 -22.15
N VAL A 349 -26.10 -0.83 -21.20
CA VAL A 349 -27.27 -1.67 -21.53
C VAL A 349 -28.56 -0.86 -21.61
N ALA A 350 -28.68 0.22 -20.82
CA ALA A 350 -29.93 0.96 -20.68
C ALA A 350 -29.78 2.34 -20.04
N GLU A 351 -30.85 3.13 -20.19
CA GLU A 351 -31.22 4.24 -19.30
C GLU A 351 -32.46 3.80 -18.52
N VAL A 352 -32.46 3.97 -17.21
CA VAL A 352 -33.49 3.46 -16.30
C VAL A 352 -34.02 4.61 -15.45
N THR A 353 -35.34 4.72 -15.42
CA THR A 353 -36.07 5.63 -14.53
C THR A 353 -37.16 4.83 -13.82
N SER A 354 -37.79 5.40 -12.80
CA SER A 354 -38.90 4.75 -12.08
C SER A 354 -40.10 4.39 -12.97
N SER A 355 -40.21 5.02 -14.16
CA SER A 355 -41.26 4.75 -15.14
C SER A 355 -40.81 3.85 -16.30
N GLN A 356 -39.53 3.54 -16.39
CA GLN A 356 -38.91 2.86 -17.53
C GLN A 356 -37.88 1.84 -17.03
N PRO A 357 -38.33 0.64 -16.61
CA PRO A 357 -37.43 -0.48 -16.38
C PRO A 357 -36.84 -0.98 -17.70
N ALA A 358 -35.68 -1.64 -17.62
CA ALA A 358 -34.99 -2.20 -18.78
C ALA A 358 -34.79 -3.70 -18.64
N THR A 359 -35.00 -4.43 -19.73
CA THR A 359 -34.68 -5.85 -19.88
C THR A 359 -33.77 -6.02 -21.09
N PHE A 360 -32.75 -6.87 -20.98
CA PHE A 360 -31.72 -7.07 -22.00
C PHE A 360 -31.22 -8.52 -21.99
N ALA A 361 -30.38 -8.85 -22.97
CA ALA A 361 -29.75 -10.17 -23.03
C ALA A 361 -28.87 -10.40 -21.79
N PRO A 362 -28.77 -11.64 -21.26
CA PRO A 362 -27.93 -11.94 -20.10
C PRO A 362 -26.51 -11.39 -20.27
N SER A 363 -26.09 -10.55 -19.32
CA SER A 363 -24.77 -9.94 -19.34
C SER A 363 -24.02 -10.11 -18.03
N LYS A 364 -22.78 -10.57 -18.13
CA LYS A 364 -21.85 -10.71 -17.00
C LYS A 364 -21.17 -9.41 -16.61
N SER A 365 -21.11 -8.44 -17.50
CA SER A 365 -20.61 -7.09 -17.20
C SER A 365 -21.40 -6.04 -17.94
N GLY A 366 -21.50 -4.84 -17.39
CA GLY A 366 -22.25 -3.77 -18.03
C GLY A 366 -22.52 -2.63 -17.08
N TYR A 367 -23.22 -1.62 -17.60
CA TYR A 367 -23.75 -0.57 -16.74
C TYR A 367 -25.10 -0.04 -17.24
N ALA A 368 -25.88 0.48 -16.29
CA ALA A 368 -27.12 1.19 -16.53
C ALA A 368 -27.02 2.62 -15.98
N VAL A 369 -27.59 3.58 -16.71
CA VAL A 369 -27.71 4.97 -16.26
C VAL A 369 -29.02 5.11 -15.51
N LEU A 370 -28.97 5.48 -14.23
CA LEU A 370 -30.13 5.74 -13.39
C LEU A 370 -30.43 7.23 -13.43
N GLY A 371 -31.59 7.62 -13.97
CA GLY A 371 -31.97 9.02 -14.16
C GLY A 371 -33.14 9.46 -13.27
N ASN A 372 -33.40 10.77 -13.28
CA ASN A 372 -34.49 11.43 -12.54
C ASN A 372 -34.44 11.19 -11.02
N LEU A 373 -33.23 11.07 -10.47
CA LEU A 373 -33.02 10.96 -9.03
C LEU A 373 -33.08 12.34 -8.37
N THR A 374 -33.40 12.36 -7.08
CA THR A 374 -33.30 13.57 -6.26
C THR A 374 -32.09 13.44 -5.35
N ALA A 375 -31.16 14.40 -5.42
CA ALA A 375 -29.98 14.40 -4.55
C ALA A 375 -30.38 14.37 -3.07
N GLY A 376 -29.77 13.49 -2.29
CA GLY A 376 -30.08 13.23 -0.89
C GLY A 376 -31.29 12.30 -0.65
N ALA A 377 -32.04 11.92 -1.69
CA ALA A 377 -33.13 10.96 -1.55
C ALA A 377 -32.61 9.51 -1.60
N ALA A 378 -33.35 8.61 -0.95
CA ALA A 378 -33.09 7.18 -1.07
C ALA A 378 -33.46 6.69 -2.49
N TYR A 379 -32.69 5.76 -3.01
CA TYR A 379 -33.01 5.01 -4.23
C TYR A 379 -33.09 3.51 -3.92
N GLU A 380 -33.87 2.79 -4.72
CA GLU A 380 -33.96 1.33 -4.70
C GLU A 380 -33.81 0.83 -6.14
N VAL A 381 -32.79 0.04 -6.42
CA VAL A 381 -32.60 -0.57 -7.73
C VAL A 381 -32.79 -2.07 -7.61
N THR A 382 -33.69 -2.63 -8.40
CA THR A 382 -33.86 -4.08 -8.53
C THR A 382 -33.10 -4.58 -9.75
N LEU A 383 -32.19 -5.50 -9.53
CA LEU A 383 -31.50 -6.28 -10.54
C LEU A 383 -32.20 -7.62 -10.72
N THR A 384 -32.63 -7.92 -11.94
CA THR A 384 -33.10 -9.27 -12.29
C THR A 384 -31.90 -10.07 -12.77
N VAL A 385 -31.65 -11.24 -12.16
CA VAL A 385 -30.53 -12.10 -12.52
C VAL A 385 -30.98 -13.45 -13.07
N ALA A 386 -30.21 -13.94 -14.04
CA ALA A 386 -30.21 -15.32 -14.48
C ALA A 386 -29.03 -16.04 -13.81
N ALA A 387 -29.30 -17.18 -13.19
CA ALA A 387 -28.27 -18.04 -12.63
C ALA A 387 -27.57 -18.82 -13.75
N ASP A 388 -26.24 -18.76 -13.79
CA ASP A 388 -25.41 -19.57 -14.68
C ASP A 388 -24.79 -20.72 -13.86
N GLY A 389 -25.61 -21.72 -13.53
CA GLY A 389 -25.19 -22.88 -12.74
C GLY A 389 -25.70 -22.86 -11.30
N SER A 390 -24.81 -23.01 -10.32
CA SER A 390 -25.17 -23.18 -8.89
C SER A 390 -25.29 -21.88 -8.10
N ALA A 391 -24.83 -20.76 -8.64
CA ALA A 391 -24.93 -19.47 -7.96
C ALA A 391 -26.37 -18.95 -7.98
N ASN A 392 -26.81 -18.33 -6.89
CA ASN A 392 -28.15 -17.76 -6.79
C ASN A 392 -28.10 -16.30 -6.31
N ALA A 393 -29.20 -15.58 -6.56
CA ALA A 393 -29.33 -14.16 -6.21
C ALA A 393 -29.10 -13.88 -4.71
N ALA A 394 -29.44 -14.82 -3.82
CA ALA A 394 -29.29 -14.63 -2.39
C ALA A 394 -27.83 -14.67 -1.93
N ASP A 395 -27.02 -15.55 -2.51
CA ASP A 395 -25.60 -15.61 -2.21
C ASP A 395 -24.85 -14.42 -2.82
N TRP A 396 -25.28 -13.96 -4.00
CA TRP A 396 -24.75 -12.72 -4.57
C TRP A 396 -25.11 -11.48 -3.74
N ALA A 397 -26.36 -11.32 -3.31
CA ALA A 397 -26.77 -10.20 -2.48
C ALA A 397 -25.95 -10.11 -1.18
N LYS A 398 -25.62 -11.26 -0.56
CA LYS A 398 -24.77 -11.31 0.64
C LYS A 398 -23.31 -10.92 0.37
N SER A 399 -22.81 -11.06 -0.86
CA SER A 399 -21.44 -10.67 -1.19
C SER A 399 -21.30 -9.16 -1.43
N ILE A 400 -22.40 -8.46 -1.71
CA ILE A 400 -22.45 -7.00 -1.83
C ILE A 400 -22.45 -6.39 -0.41
N THR A 401 -21.26 -6.23 0.16
CA THR A 401 -21.05 -5.64 1.50
C THR A 401 -20.28 -4.33 1.39
N ARG A 402 -20.96 -3.18 1.56
CA ARG A 402 -20.37 -1.86 1.33
C ARG A 402 -20.96 -0.77 2.24
N PRO A 403 -20.16 0.22 2.68
CA PRO A 403 -20.70 1.41 3.35
C PRO A 403 -21.67 2.17 2.44
N GLY A 404 -22.81 2.58 2.97
CA GLY A 404 -23.79 3.42 2.25
C GLY A 404 -24.68 2.70 1.23
N ILE A 405 -24.45 1.41 0.98
CA ILE A 405 -25.28 0.57 0.11
C ILE A 405 -25.70 -0.70 0.87
N THR A 406 -26.97 -1.07 0.76
CA THR A 406 -27.47 -2.35 1.25
C THR A 406 -27.99 -3.19 0.09
N ALA A 407 -27.72 -4.50 0.10
CA ALA A 407 -28.24 -5.43 -0.88
C ALA A 407 -29.01 -6.57 -0.20
N GLU A 408 -30.13 -6.97 -0.79
CA GLU A 408 -30.92 -8.12 -0.34
C GLU A 408 -31.44 -8.95 -1.52
N ALA A 409 -31.70 -10.22 -1.27
CA ALA A 409 -32.35 -11.08 -2.24
C ALA A 409 -33.84 -10.75 -2.31
N GLY A 410 -34.34 -10.44 -3.50
CA GLY A 410 -35.77 -10.29 -3.76
C GLY A 410 -36.41 -11.59 -4.28
N ALA A 411 -37.72 -11.54 -4.51
CA ALA A 411 -38.45 -12.66 -5.12
C ALA A 411 -38.03 -12.89 -6.58
N GLY A 412 -38.14 -14.14 -7.05
CA GLY A 412 -37.99 -14.45 -8.48
C GLY A 412 -36.57 -14.30 -9.04
N GLY A 413 -35.53 -14.44 -8.21
CA GLY A 413 -34.15 -14.30 -8.67
C GLY A 413 -33.74 -12.86 -8.88
N THR A 414 -34.15 -11.97 -7.98
CA THR A 414 -33.77 -10.55 -8.01
C THR A 414 -32.81 -10.21 -6.87
N VAL A 415 -32.02 -9.16 -7.07
CA VAL A 415 -31.21 -8.52 -6.03
C VAL A 415 -31.62 -7.06 -5.94
N VAL A 416 -32.04 -6.63 -4.77
CA VAL A 416 -32.46 -5.26 -4.50
C VAL A 416 -31.32 -4.52 -3.83
N ILE A 417 -30.91 -3.41 -4.43
CA ILE A 417 -29.80 -2.55 -3.99
C ILE A 417 -30.39 -1.20 -3.57
N ARG A 418 -30.08 -0.75 -2.36
CA ARG A 418 -30.54 0.56 -1.85
C ARG A 418 -29.36 1.43 -1.45
N GLY A 419 -29.54 2.73 -1.59
CA GLY A 419 -28.57 3.73 -1.18
C GLY A 419 -29.18 5.13 -1.15
N THR A 420 -28.32 6.15 -1.06
CA THR A 420 -28.71 7.57 -1.13
C THR A 420 -28.09 8.18 -2.37
N ALA A 421 -28.89 8.87 -3.18
CA ALA A 421 -28.41 9.50 -4.40
C ALA A 421 -27.58 10.74 -4.08
N ASP A 422 -26.40 10.87 -4.69
CA ASP A 422 -25.54 12.06 -4.57
C ASP A 422 -25.71 13.04 -5.74
N GLY A 423 -26.62 12.74 -6.68
CA GLY A 423 -26.96 13.58 -7.83
C GLY A 423 -28.27 13.14 -8.50
N GLU A 424 -28.59 13.78 -9.62
CA GLU A 424 -29.77 13.46 -10.45
C GLU A 424 -29.55 12.24 -11.37
N THR A 425 -28.28 11.88 -11.57
CA THR A 425 -27.84 10.75 -12.38
C THR A 425 -26.83 9.92 -11.61
N LEU A 426 -27.03 8.60 -11.61
CA LEU A 426 -26.09 7.62 -11.11
C LEU A 426 -25.79 6.57 -12.18
N TYR A 427 -24.70 5.83 -12.01
CA TYR A 427 -24.29 4.76 -12.89
C TYR A 427 -24.19 3.47 -12.08
N LEU A 428 -25.11 2.53 -12.32
CA LEU A 428 -25.04 1.20 -11.75
C LEU A 428 -24.17 0.34 -12.65
N VAL A 429 -23.01 -0.06 -12.14
CA VAL A 429 -21.99 -0.80 -12.87
C VAL A 429 -21.89 -2.19 -12.26
N TRP A 430 -21.81 -3.23 -13.08
CA TRP A 430 -21.55 -4.58 -12.60
C TRP A 430 -20.48 -5.28 -13.42
N ASP A 431 -19.76 -6.14 -12.71
CA ASP A 431 -19.02 -7.25 -13.27
C ASP A 431 -19.16 -8.45 -12.32
N VAL A 432 -19.88 -9.44 -12.81
CA VAL A 432 -20.25 -10.67 -12.10
C VAL A 432 -19.66 -11.90 -12.80
N SER A 433 -18.63 -11.69 -13.62
CA SER A 433 -18.00 -12.74 -14.42
C SER A 433 -17.54 -13.94 -13.60
N ASP A 434 -17.06 -13.69 -12.38
CA ASP A 434 -16.59 -14.71 -11.42
C ASP A 434 -17.69 -15.26 -10.50
N ILE A 435 -18.90 -14.70 -10.54
CA ILE A 435 -20.00 -15.02 -9.59
C ILE A 435 -20.95 -16.08 -10.17
N GLY A 436 -20.84 -16.42 -11.46
CA GLY A 436 -21.69 -17.43 -12.08
C GLY A 436 -23.15 -17.00 -12.22
N ILE A 437 -23.37 -15.70 -12.41
CA ILE A 437 -24.68 -15.11 -12.68
C ILE A 437 -24.55 -14.15 -13.87
N SER A 438 -25.69 -13.82 -14.46
CA SER A 438 -25.81 -12.79 -15.50
C SER A 438 -26.96 -11.85 -15.15
N VAL A 439 -26.79 -10.55 -15.35
CA VAL A 439 -27.87 -9.57 -15.19
C VAL A 439 -28.71 -9.54 -16.46
N VAL A 440 -30.04 -9.57 -16.33
CA VAL A 440 -31.00 -9.58 -17.45
C VAL A 440 -31.97 -8.40 -17.41
N GLY A 441 -32.03 -7.66 -16.30
CA GLY A 441 -32.87 -6.47 -16.20
C GLY A 441 -32.53 -5.60 -15.01
N VAL A 442 -32.92 -4.33 -15.11
CA VAL A 442 -32.71 -3.29 -14.10
C VAL A 442 -33.98 -2.44 -14.00
N SER A 443 -34.45 -2.19 -12.78
CA SER A 443 -35.53 -1.22 -12.50
C SER A 443 -35.19 -0.34 -11.31
N LEU A 444 -35.67 0.91 -11.32
CA LEU A 444 -35.42 1.93 -10.29
C LEU A 444 -36.70 2.27 -9.50
#